data_AF-A0A4Q9H229-F1
#
_entry.id   AF-A0A4Q9H229-F1
#
_cell.length_a   1.000
_cell.length_b   1.000
_cell.length_c   1.000
_cell.angle_alpha   90.00
_cell.angle_beta   90.00
_cell.angle_gamma   90.00
#
_symmetry.space_group_name_H-M   'P 1'
#
loop_
_entity.id
_entity.type
_entity.pdbx_description
1 polymer ?
#
loop_
_entity_poly.entity_id
_entity_poly.type
_entity_poly.pdbx_seq_one_letter_code
_entity_poly.pdbx_strand_id
1 'polypeptide(L)'
;MSLDPMLALQANQRPLPDALAPVGHWRRAGVLLLGGGGTLGAAVLQRLLGAGGFAQVNVRVTQPLAARPRGLHDCVLPEGGDWADLRTSAAVAVMVFDVAKAREGAIWMPQPDDVLPAARRLKALSVRCLVLVMPHAPHRLPAALREGLWGMDEQALVTMGFEHLVLLRPAAGASGSAGPARTPGWQGWGERLAGWMLSNLRFMVPTRQLPVRPDSIAALVVALVHALEKQTPAEGAGASRTWVVPAETVWAAAQPEGLHRTVQALVQFNSGGCDAA
;
A
#
# COMPACT_ATOMS: atom_id res chain seq x y z
N MET A 1 22.64 23.35 25.57
CA MET A 1 22.16 22.02 26.00
C MET A 1 23.08 20.98 25.35
N SER A 2 24.07 20.47 26.07
CA SER A 2 25.00 19.48 25.51
C SER A 2 24.29 18.13 25.47
N LEU A 3 24.16 17.55 24.28
CA LEU A 3 23.73 16.16 24.13
C LEU A 3 24.81 15.29 24.78
N ASP A 4 24.39 14.52 25.79
CA ASP A 4 25.28 13.62 26.50
C ASP A 4 25.70 12.47 25.56
N PRO A 5 26.99 12.34 25.21
CA PRO A 5 27.47 11.36 24.23
C PRO A 5 27.19 9.92 24.68
N MET A 6 27.05 9.70 25.99
CA MET A 6 26.72 8.39 26.55
C MET A 6 25.26 7.99 26.26
N LEU A 7 24.35 8.98 26.20
CA LEU A 7 22.94 8.80 25.82
C LEU A 7 22.79 8.53 24.31
N ALA A 8 23.63 9.16 23.49
CA ALA A 8 23.71 8.89 22.06
C ALA A 8 24.25 7.47 21.78
N LEU A 9 25.25 7.03 22.54
CA LEU A 9 25.79 5.66 22.44
C LEU A 9 24.78 4.60 22.91
N GLN A 10 24.07 4.85 24.02
CA GLN A 10 23.03 3.95 24.52
C GLN A 10 21.83 3.84 23.56
N ALA A 11 21.47 4.92 22.86
CA ALA A 11 20.43 4.87 21.83
C ALA A 11 20.84 3.98 20.64
N ASN A 12 22.13 3.94 20.31
CA ASN A 12 22.69 3.11 19.24
C ASN A 12 22.93 1.65 19.67
N GLN A 13 23.00 1.39 20.97
CA GLN A 13 23.14 0.05 21.57
C GLN A 13 21.80 -0.62 21.89
N ARG A 14 20.66 0.02 21.62
CA ARG A 14 19.37 -0.67 21.67
C ARG A 14 19.42 -1.82 20.65
N PRO A 15 19.01 -3.04 21.04
CA PRO A 15 18.95 -4.14 20.09
C PRO A 15 18.12 -3.69 18.89
N LEU A 16 18.72 -3.61 17.70
CA LEU A 16 17.92 -3.72 16.48
C LEU A 16 17.20 -5.06 16.60
N PRO A 17 15.86 -5.13 16.44
CA PRO A 17 15.18 -6.41 16.39
C PRO A 17 15.90 -7.30 15.37
N ASP A 18 16.33 -8.47 15.84
CA ASP A 18 17.26 -9.42 15.22
C ASP A 18 17.46 -9.23 13.71
N ALA A 19 18.49 -8.47 13.35
CA ALA A 19 19.10 -8.58 12.05
C ALA A 19 19.97 -9.84 12.04
N LEU A 20 19.70 -10.73 11.07
CA LEU A 20 20.40 -12.01 10.77
C LEU A 20 19.81 -13.31 11.33
N ALA A 21 18.48 -13.47 11.35
CA ALA A 21 17.92 -14.83 11.33
C ALA A 21 18.07 -15.45 9.92
N PRO A 22 18.79 -16.58 9.75
CA PRO A 22 18.82 -17.30 8.48
C PRO A 22 17.46 -17.91 8.17
N VAL A 23 17.11 -17.89 6.88
CA VAL A 23 16.08 -18.67 6.17
C VAL A 23 15.05 -19.39 7.06
N GLY A 24 13.97 -18.68 7.40
CA GLY A 24 12.76 -19.31 7.90
C GLY A 24 11.88 -18.29 8.60
N HIS A 25 10.68 -18.07 8.07
CA HIS A 25 9.57 -17.34 8.68
C HIS A 25 9.81 -15.87 9.10
N TRP A 26 9.27 -14.93 8.31
CA TRP A 26 9.02 -13.53 8.73
C TRP A 26 7.80 -13.43 9.67
N ARG A 27 7.60 -14.45 10.52
CA ARG A 27 6.44 -14.54 11.42
C ARG A 27 6.52 -13.47 12.48
N ARG A 28 5.50 -12.61 12.56
CA ARG A 28 5.50 -11.36 13.36
C ARG A 28 6.53 -10.33 12.93
N ALA A 29 6.90 -10.26 11.66
CA ALA A 29 7.76 -9.18 11.20
C ALA A 29 7.10 -7.79 11.40
N GLY A 30 7.94 -6.76 11.49
CA GLY A 30 7.45 -5.38 11.41
C GLY A 30 6.88 -5.10 10.02
N VAL A 31 5.86 -4.23 9.97
CA VAL A 31 5.31 -3.68 8.72
C VAL A 31 5.64 -2.20 8.62
N LEU A 32 5.95 -1.72 7.42
CA LEU A 32 6.13 -0.31 7.10
C LEU A 32 5.02 0.15 6.16
N LEU A 33 4.23 1.14 6.58
CA LEU A 33 3.24 1.81 5.75
C LEU A 33 3.84 3.07 5.13
N LEU A 34 3.82 3.12 3.80
CA LEU A 34 4.13 4.28 2.99
C LEU A 34 2.81 4.83 2.43
N GLY A 35 2.46 6.09 2.71
CA GLY A 35 1.19 6.67 2.24
C GLY A 35 0.01 6.56 3.19
N GLY A 36 0.23 6.75 4.49
CA GLY A 36 -0.85 6.71 5.50
C GLY A 36 -1.76 7.95 5.54
N GLY A 37 -1.42 9.03 4.84
CA GLY A 37 -2.07 10.34 5.01
C GLY A 37 -3.46 10.46 4.39
N GLY A 38 -3.78 9.62 3.40
CA GLY A 38 -5.07 9.61 2.72
C GLY A 38 -6.17 8.84 3.47
N THR A 39 -7.37 8.79 2.90
CA THR A 39 -8.49 8.02 3.48
C THR A 39 -8.26 6.50 3.42
N LEU A 40 -7.71 5.99 2.32
CA LEU A 40 -7.31 4.60 2.16
C LEU A 40 -6.07 4.29 3.00
N GLY A 41 -5.07 5.16 2.98
CA GLY A 41 -3.88 5.03 3.81
C GLY A 41 -4.21 4.91 5.31
N ALA A 42 -5.10 5.78 5.80
CA ALA A 42 -5.56 5.76 7.18
C ALA A 42 -6.35 4.48 7.51
N ALA A 43 -7.22 4.01 6.61
CA ALA A 43 -7.95 2.75 6.79
C ALA A 43 -7.00 1.55 6.88
N VAL A 44 -5.97 1.51 6.02
CA VAL A 44 -4.91 0.49 6.07
C VAL A 44 -4.15 0.57 7.38
N LEU A 45 -3.75 1.78 7.82
CA LEU A 45 -3.06 1.97 9.09
C LEU A 45 -3.88 1.48 10.29
N GLN A 46 -5.14 1.89 10.37
CA GLN A 46 -6.07 1.47 11.41
C GLN A 46 -6.23 -0.05 11.43
N ARG A 47 -6.35 -0.67 10.25
CA ARG A 47 -6.49 -2.12 10.14
C ARG A 47 -5.22 -2.86 10.54
N LEU A 48 -4.03 -2.36 10.16
CA LEU A 48 -2.75 -2.95 10.57
C LEU A 48 -2.56 -2.90 12.09
N LEU A 49 -2.92 -1.79 12.74
CA LEU A 49 -2.86 -1.66 14.20
C LEU A 49 -3.90 -2.55 14.90
N GLY A 50 -5.09 -2.71 14.33
CA GLY A 50 -6.19 -3.45 14.93
C GLY A 50 -6.19 -4.97 14.68
N ALA A 51 -5.54 -5.43 13.60
CA ALA A 51 -5.56 -6.85 13.23
C ALA A 51 -4.62 -7.72 14.07
N GLY A 52 -3.63 -7.13 14.76
CA GLY A 52 -2.56 -7.85 15.42
C GLY A 52 -1.67 -8.60 14.41
N GLY A 53 -0.79 -9.48 14.90
CA GLY A 53 0.06 -10.32 14.04
C GLY A 53 1.40 -9.71 13.66
N PHE A 54 1.55 -8.38 13.65
CA PHE A 54 2.82 -7.68 13.42
C PHE A 54 3.55 -7.34 14.73
N ALA A 55 4.89 -7.47 14.77
CA ALA A 55 5.65 -7.02 15.94
C ALA A 55 5.60 -5.51 16.12
N GLN A 56 5.57 -4.75 15.02
CA GLN A 56 5.53 -3.30 15.01
C GLN A 56 4.91 -2.79 13.71
N VAL A 57 4.14 -1.70 13.81
CA VAL A 57 3.61 -0.98 12.64
C VAL A 57 4.36 0.34 12.55
N ASN A 58 5.17 0.50 11.51
CA ASN A 58 5.88 1.73 11.20
C ASN A 58 5.11 2.51 10.15
N VAL A 59 5.06 3.83 10.26
CA VAL A 59 4.50 4.71 9.22
C VAL A 59 5.53 5.73 8.80
N ARG A 60 5.67 5.96 7.49
CA ARG A 60 6.52 7.05 7.00
C ARG A 60 5.86 8.39 7.27
N VAL A 61 6.61 9.26 7.93
CA VAL A 61 6.19 10.62 8.28
C VAL A 61 7.28 11.62 7.86
N THR A 62 6.88 12.83 7.50
CA THR A 62 7.78 13.94 7.19
C THR A 62 8.32 14.62 8.45
N GLN A 63 7.58 14.49 9.55
CA GLN A 63 7.96 15.00 10.88
C GLN A 63 7.40 14.05 11.96
N PRO A 64 8.01 13.99 13.16
CA PRO A 64 7.52 13.16 14.26
C PRO A 64 6.05 13.44 14.59
N LEU A 65 5.28 12.39 14.89
CA LEU A 65 3.87 12.54 15.27
C LEU A 65 3.76 13.09 16.69
N ALA A 66 2.88 14.08 16.88
CA ALA A 66 2.63 14.68 18.19
C ALA A 66 2.04 13.67 19.19
N ALA A 67 1.19 12.77 18.71
CA ALA A 67 0.60 11.70 19.49
C ALA A 67 0.65 10.38 18.71
N ARG A 68 1.08 9.30 19.38
CA ARG A 68 1.25 7.99 18.76
C ARG A 68 0.38 6.95 19.47
N PRO A 69 -0.57 6.30 18.78
CA PRO A 69 -1.27 5.15 19.33
C PRO A 69 -0.28 4.01 19.62
N ARG A 70 -0.63 3.15 20.58
CA ARG A 70 0.21 2.03 20.98
C ARG A 70 0.48 1.11 19.78
N GLY A 71 1.75 0.74 19.58
CA GLY A 71 2.18 -0.13 18.48
C GLY A 71 2.48 0.60 17.16
N LEU A 72 2.24 1.93 17.09
CA LEU A 72 2.66 2.77 15.99
C LEU A 72 4.05 3.37 16.24
N HIS A 73 4.92 3.24 15.25
CA HIS A 73 6.27 3.79 15.25
C HIS A 73 6.48 4.72 14.05
N ASP A 74 7.22 5.81 14.29
CA ASP A 74 7.51 6.79 13.26
C ASP A 74 8.75 6.37 12.49
N CYS A 75 8.64 6.31 11.17
CA CYS A 75 9.77 6.24 10.26
C CYS A 75 9.92 7.62 9.62
N VAL A 76 10.67 8.50 10.30
CA VAL A 76 10.81 9.89 9.87
C VAL A 76 11.74 9.96 8.67
N LEU A 77 11.22 10.44 7.55
CA LEU A 77 12.00 10.82 6.38
C LEU A 77 11.45 12.18 5.91
N PRO A 78 12.20 13.28 6.11
CA PRO A 78 11.74 14.63 5.77
C PRO A 78 11.24 14.74 4.33
N GLU A 79 10.39 15.73 4.08
CA GLU A 79 9.96 16.04 2.71
C GLU A 79 11.16 16.42 1.85
N GLY A 80 11.26 15.83 0.65
CA GLY A 80 12.46 15.95 -0.20
C GLY A 80 13.70 15.20 0.30
N GLY A 81 13.60 14.46 1.42
CA GLY A 81 14.67 13.60 1.91
C GLY A 81 14.96 12.43 0.98
N ASP A 82 16.21 11.98 0.96
CA ASP A 82 16.65 10.87 0.12
C ASP A 82 16.12 9.54 0.67
N TRP A 83 15.62 8.68 -0.21
CA TRP A 83 15.28 7.30 0.12
C TRP A 83 16.46 6.54 0.74
N ALA A 84 17.70 6.90 0.40
CA ALA A 84 18.90 6.37 1.06
C ALA A 84 18.88 6.55 2.59
N ASP A 85 18.19 7.56 3.12
CA ASP A 85 18.06 7.84 4.55
C ASP A 85 16.94 7.04 5.24
N LEU A 86 16.06 6.40 4.48
CA LEU A 86 15.06 5.51 5.04
C LEU A 86 15.72 4.40 5.88
N ARG A 87 15.29 4.25 7.13
CA ARG A 87 15.71 3.17 8.04
C ARG A 87 14.47 2.40 8.50
N THR A 88 14.48 1.09 8.32
CA THR A 88 13.44 0.21 8.85
C THR A 88 13.98 -1.20 9.05
N SER A 89 13.42 -1.91 10.01
CA SER A 89 13.59 -3.37 10.19
C SER A 89 12.34 -4.16 9.77
N ALA A 90 11.37 -3.49 9.14
CA ALA A 90 10.17 -4.13 8.63
C ALA A 90 10.52 -5.13 7.52
N ALA A 91 9.99 -6.35 7.58
CA ALA A 91 10.12 -7.31 6.48
C ALA A 91 9.01 -7.14 5.44
N VAL A 92 7.95 -6.40 5.79
CA VAL A 92 6.80 -6.11 4.93
C VAL A 92 6.69 -4.60 4.73
N ALA A 93 6.49 -4.17 3.49
CA ALA A 93 6.13 -2.80 3.15
C ALA A 93 4.78 -2.77 2.43
N VAL A 94 3.92 -1.84 2.86
CA VAL A 94 2.66 -1.53 2.18
C VAL A 94 2.74 -0.10 1.70
N MET A 95 2.68 0.11 0.39
CA MET A 95 2.64 1.43 -0.22
C MET A 95 1.25 1.70 -0.76
N VAL A 96 0.62 2.77 -0.27
CA VAL A 96 -0.77 3.11 -0.59
C VAL A 96 -0.82 4.46 -1.28
N PHE A 97 -1.29 4.45 -2.53
CA PHE A 97 -1.65 5.65 -3.25
C PHE A 97 -3.08 6.05 -2.92
N ASP A 98 -3.28 7.35 -2.70
CA ASP A 98 -4.59 7.91 -2.45
C ASP A 98 -4.81 9.13 -3.32
N VAL A 99 -6.07 9.33 -3.72
CA VAL A 99 -6.52 10.49 -4.49
C VAL A 99 -6.94 11.64 -3.57
N ALA A 100 -7.22 11.35 -2.29
CA ALA A 100 -7.60 12.35 -1.30
C ALA A 100 -6.36 13.01 -0.68
N LYS A 101 -6.42 14.33 -0.45
CA LYS A 101 -5.37 15.08 0.25
C LYS A 101 -5.10 14.51 1.65
N ALA A 102 -3.87 14.67 2.12
CA ALA A 102 -3.46 14.25 3.45
C ALA A 102 -4.35 14.89 4.52
N ARG A 103 -4.90 14.07 5.42
CA ARG A 103 -5.65 14.56 6.59
C ARG A 103 -4.73 15.13 7.66
N GLU A 104 -3.52 14.59 7.75
CA GLU A 104 -2.51 14.96 8.72
C GLU A 104 -1.21 15.27 7.96
N GLY A 105 -0.77 16.53 8.00
CA GLY A 105 0.38 17.00 7.20
C GLY A 105 1.72 16.36 7.57
N ALA A 106 1.80 15.70 8.72
CA ALA A 106 2.97 14.94 9.13
C ALA A 106 3.09 13.59 8.40
N ILE A 107 1.98 13.01 7.93
CA ILE A 107 2.01 11.70 7.28
C ILE A 107 2.24 11.89 5.79
N TRP A 108 3.31 11.27 5.29
CA TRP A 108 3.72 11.39 3.90
C TRP A 108 2.75 10.68 2.95
N MET A 109 2.57 11.24 1.74
CA MET A 109 1.78 10.66 0.64
C MET A 109 2.68 10.35 -0.57
N PRO A 110 2.65 9.13 -1.11
CA PRO A 110 3.46 8.76 -2.27
C PRO A 110 2.97 9.40 -3.57
N GLN A 111 3.93 9.79 -4.41
CA GLN A 111 3.73 10.12 -5.82
C GLN A 111 4.18 8.94 -6.71
N PRO A 112 3.64 8.80 -7.93
CA PRO A 112 4.03 7.71 -8.84
C PRO A 112 5.55 7.57 -9.02
N ASP A 113 6.25 8.70 -9.15
CA ASP A 113 7.70 8.74 -9.35
C ASP A 113 8.51 8.21 -8.14
N ASP A 114 7.88 8.11 -6.96
CA ASP A 114 8.51 7.58 -5.75
C ASP A 114 8.61 6.05 -5.73
N VAL A 115 7.84 5.35 -6.58
CA VAL A 115 7.69 3.89 -6.51
C VAL A 115 9.03 3.17 -6.67
N LEU A 116 9.78 3.47 -7.74
CA LEU A 116 11.04 2.79 -8.01
C LEU A 116 12.16 3.16 -7.02
N PRO A 117 12.40 4.44 -6.68
CA PRO A 117 13.36 4.79 -5.63
C PRO A 117 13.05 4.12 -4.29
N ALA A 118 11.78 4.13 -3.87
CA ALA A 118 11.35 3.47 -2.65
C ALA A 118 11.58 1.96 -2.72
N ALA A 119 11.14 1.30 -3.79
CA ALA A 119 11.26 -0.14 -3.93
C ALA A 119 12.73 -0.61 -3.93
N ARG A 120 13.62 0.10 -4.63
CA ARG A 120 15.07 -0.16 -4.58
C ARG A 120 15.60 -0.08 -3.15
N ARG A 121 15.21 0.96 -2.42
CA ARG A 121 15.62 1.12 -1.03
C ARG A 121 15.08 0.01 -0.13
N LEU A 122 13.79 -0.31 -0.25
CA LEU A 122 13.15 -1.37 0.52
C LEU A 122 13.83 -2.72 0.25
N LYS A 123 14.19 -3.00 -1.00
CA LYS A 123 14.94 -4.20 -1.35
C LYS A 123 16.34 -4.20 -0.72
N ALA A 124 17.05 -3.07 -0.74
CA ALA A 124 18.33 -2.92 -0.05
C ALA A 124 18.22 -3.09 1.48
N LEU A 125 17.06 -2.74 2.06
CA LEU A 125 16.72 -2.96 3.47
C LEU A 125 16.19 -4.37 3.75
N SER A 126 16.29 -5.30 2.79
CA SER A 126 15.83 -6.70 2.90
C SER A 126 14.34 -6.87 3.16
N VAL A 127 13.51 -5.90 2.74
CA VAL A 127 12.06 -6.08 2.69
C VAL A 127 11.75 -7.23 1.74
N ARG A 128 10.96 -8.19 2.23
CA ARG A 128 10.64 -9.43 1.51
C ARG A 128 9.31 -9.32 0.78
N CYS A 129 8.32 -8.70 1.42
CA CYS A 129 6.97 -8.53 0.88
C CYS A 129 6.68 -7.05 0.62
N LEU A 130 6.33 -6.72 -0.63
CA LEU A 130 5.87 -5.39 -1.03
C LEU A 130 4.43 -5.48 -1.54
N VAL A 131 3.52 -4.76 -0.90
CA VAL A 131 2.14 -4.57 -1.35
C VAL A 131 1.96 -3.14 -1.85
N LEU A 132 1.68 -2.99 -3.14
CA LEU A 132 1.40 -1.73 -3.80
C LEU A 132 -0.09 -1.58 -4.01
N VAL A 133 -0.73 -0.57 -3.42
CA VAL A 133 -2.16 -0.29 -3.57
C VAL A 133 -2.34 0.95 -4.41
N MET A 134 -2.86 0.77 -5.61
CA MET A 134 -3.02 1.83 -6.60
C MET A 134 -4.46 1.92 -7.09
N PRO A 135 -5.25 2.84 -6.53
CA PRO A 135 -6.58 3.13 -7.06
C PRO A 135 -6.50 3.58 -8.51
N HIS A 136 -7.19 2.88 -9.42
CA HIS A 136 -7.23 3.25 -10.84
C HIS A 136 -8.61 3.80 -11.23
N ALA A 137 -8.62 4.85 -12.04
CA ALA A 137 -9.85 5.41 -12.60
C ALA A 137 -10.10 4.82 -14.01
N PRO A 138 -11.15 4.00 -14.22
CA PRO A 138 -11.35 3.29 -15.49
C PRO A 138 -11.60 4.22 -16.70
N HIS A 139 -11.95 5.49 -16.48
CA HIS A 139 -12.22 6.47 -17.53
C HIS A 139 -11.01 7.34 -17.93
N ARG A 140 -9.83 7.12 -17.34
CA ARG A 140 -8.62 7.93 -17.58
C ARG A 140 -7.66 7.33 -18.62
N LEU A 141 -8.17 6.61 -19.62
CA LEU A 141 -7.36 6.03 -20.72
C LEU A 141 -6.35 7.02 -21.35
N PRO A 142 -6.68 8.29 -21.64
CA PRO A 142 -5.71 9.24 -22.24
C PRO A 142 -4.67 9.78 -21.26
N ALA A 143 -4.93 9.72 -19.95
CA ALA A 143 -3.95 10.09 -18.92
C ALA A 143 -3.01 8.91 -18.64
N ALA A 144 -3.53 7.67 -18.58
CA ALA A 144 -2.73 6.45 -18.43
C ALA A 144 -1.74 6.22 -19.60
N LEU A 145 -2.06 6.72 -20.80
CA LEU A 145 -1.15 6.74 -21.95
C LEU A 145 -0.12 7.89 -21.90
N ARG A 146 -0.44 9.03 -21.28
CA ARG A 146 0.53 10.13 -21.02
C ARG A 146 1.46 9.81 -19.86
N GLU A 147 0.93 9.12 -18.86
CA GLU A 147 1.64 8.44 -17.76
C GLU A 147 2.12 7.04 -18.21
N GLY A 148 2.35 6.84 -19.52
CA GLY A 148 2.59 5.57 -20.24
C GLY A 148 3.81 4.75 -19.80
N LEU A 149 4.21 4.88 -18.54
CA LEU A 149 5.38 4.35 -17.89
C LEU A 149 5.02 3.45 -16.69
N TRP A 150 3.77 3.47 -16.19
CA TRP A 150 3.37 2.60 -15.07
C TRP A 150 3.56 1.10 -15.37
N GLY A 151 3.35 0.66 -16.63
CA GLY A 151 3.67 -0.71 -17.03
C GLY A 151 5.18 -1.02 -17.01
N MET A 152 6.04 -0.02 -17.24
CA MET A 152 7.49 -0.19 -17.19
C MET A 152 8.02 -0.16 -15.76
N ASP A 153 7.48 0.70 -14.91
CA ASP A 153 7.79 0.69 -13.47
C ASP A 153 7.33 -0.62 -12.82
N GLU A 154 6.19 -1.17 -13.23
CA GLU A 154 5.73 -2.48 -12.78
C GLU A 154 6.65 -3.62 -13.25
N GLN A 155 7.07 -3.62 -14.53
CA GLN A 155 8.06 -4.59 -15.00
C GLN A 155 9.39 -4.48 -14.25
N ALA A 156 9.83 -3.25 -13.95
CA ALA A 156 10.99 -3.00 -13.12
C ALA A 156 10.78 -3.54 -11.69
N LEU A 157 9.61 -3.36 -11.07
CA LEU A 157 9.28 -3.94 -9.77
C LEU A 157 9.30 -5.48 -9.77
N VAL A 158 8.74 -6.10 -10.80
CA VAL A 158 8.73 -7.56 -10.96
C VAL A 158 10.16 -8.12 -11.03
N THR A 159 11.04 -7.42 -11.76
CA THR A 159 12.45 -7.82 -11.90
C THR A 159 13.31 -7.53 -10.65
N MET A 160 12.85 -6.69 -9.71
CA MET A 160 13.56 -6.45 -8.43
C MET A 160 13.61 -7.69 -7.51
N GLY A 161 12.76 -8.69 -7.78
CA GLY A 161 12.83 -9.98 -7.09
C GLY A 161 12.45 -9.92 -5.61
N PHE A 162 11.39 -9.19 -5.25
CA PHE A 162 10.77 -9.35 -3.92
C PHE A 162 10.30 -10.81 -3.75
N GLU A 163 10.37 -11.35 -2.53
CA GLU A 163 9.85 -12.70 -2.26
C GLU A 163 8.34 -12.75 -2.57
N HIS A 164 7.65 -11.67 -2.19
CA HIS A 164 6.25 -11.45 -2.51
C HIS A 164 6.02 -10.01 -3.01
N LEU A 165 5.50 -9.86 -4.22
CA LEU A 165 5.05 -8.58 -4.78
C LEU A 165 3.55 -8.64 -5.06
N VAL A 166 2.77 -7.75 -4.46
CA VAL A 166 1.32 -7.66 -4.69
C VAL A 166 0.99 -6.30 -5.27
N LEU A 167 0.47 -6.28 -6.49
CA LEU A 167 -0.03 -5.09 -7.18
C LEU A 167 -1.56 -5.08 -7.09
N LEU A 168 -2.10 -4.33 -6.11
CA LEU A 168 -3.52 -4.22 -5.82
C LEU A 168 -4.11 -3.00 -6.54
N ARG A 169 -5.06 -3.23 -7.44
CA ARG A 169 -5.66 -2.20 -8.28
C ARG A 169 -7.15 -2.02 -7.96
N PRO A 170 -7.53 -1.41 -6.83
CA PRO A 170 -8.92 -1.11 -6.57
C PRO A 170 -9.48 -0.11 -7.59
N ALA A 171 -10.76 -0.22 -7.93
CA ALA A 171 -11.44 0.81 -8.70
C ALA A 171 -11.54 2.09 -7.85
N ALA A 172 -11.03 3.20 -8.37
CA ALA A 172 -11.15 4.50 -7.75
C ALA A 172 -12.59 4.99 -7.85
N GLY A 173 -13.16 5.41 -6.72
CA GLY A 173 -14.45 6.10 -6.74
C GLY A 173 -14.30 7.49 -7.36
N ALA A 174 -15.33 7.96 -8.06
CA ALA A 174 -15.44 9.36 -8.50
C ALA A 174 -15.53 10.37 -7.33
N SER A 175 -15.18 9.96 -6.11
CA SER A 175 -15.13 10.83 -4.94
C SER A 175 -13.74 11.47 -4.89
N GLY A 176 -13.55 12.48 -5.73
CA GLY A 176 -12.25 13.15 -5.89
C GLY A 176 -12.21 14.25 -6.94
N SER A 177 -13.23 14.38 -7.80
CA SER A 177 -13.49 15.70 -8.39
C SER A 177 -14.08 16.58 -7.29
N ALA A 178 -13.20 17.25 -6.54
CA ALA A 178 -13.57 18.50 -5.91
C ALA A 178 -14.21 19.36 -7.02
N GLY A 179 -15.54 19.46 -6.99
CA GLY A 179 -16.22 20.50 -7.74
C GLY A 179 -15.56 21.83 -7.36
N PRO A 180 -15.33 22.72 -8.33
CA PRO A 180 -14.76 24.03 -8.02
C PRO A 180 -15.59 24.68 -6.90
N ALA A 181 -14.89 25.43 -6.04
CA ALA A 181 -15.44 26.07 -4.86
C ALA A 181 -16.84 26.65 -5.14
N ARG A 182 -17.81 26.28 -4.30
CA ARG A 182 -19.21 26.71 -4.35
C ARG A 182 -19.29 28.24 -4.38
N THR A 183 -19.33 28.82 -5.56
CA THR A 183 -19.85 30.16 -5.79
C THR A 183 -21.38 30.06 -5.82
N PRO A 184 -22.12 30.83 -4.99
CA PRO A 184 -23.56 30.82 -5.04
C PRO A 184 -24.01 31.55 -6.30
N GLY A 185 -24.26 30.80 -7.37
CA GLY A 185 -24.73 31.33 -8.65
C GLY A 185 -25.23 30.23 -9.59
N TRP A 186 -25.84 30.65 -10.71
CA TRP A 186 -26.45 29.81 -11.76
C TRP A 186 -25.54 28.68 -12.33
N GLN A 187 -24.24 28.66 -12.00
CA GLN A 187 -23.29 27.59 -12.37
C GLN A 187 -23.58 26.24 -11.69
N GLY A 188 -24.28 26.22 -10.55
CA GLY A 188 -24.59 24.98 -9.83
C GLY A 188 -25.63 24.07 -10.50
N TRP A 189 -26.47 24.59 -11.40
CA TRP A 189 -27.43 23.75 -12.15
C TRP A 189 -26.75 22.96 -13.27
N GLY A 190 -25.74 23.53 -13.91
CA GLY A 190 -24.90 22.81 -14.88
C GLY A 190 -24.13 21.66 -14.22
N GLU A 191 -23.55 21.89 -13.04
CA GLU A 191 -22.87 20.84 -12.27
C GLU A 191 -23.83 19.74 -11.79
N ARG A 192 -25.05 20.10 -11.39
CA ARG A 192 -26.09 19.14 -11.02
C ARG A 192 -26.56 18.30 -12.20
N LEU A 193 -26.74 18.92 -13.37
CA LEU A 193 -27.10 18.20 -14.59
C LEU A 193 -25.95 17.31 -15.06
N ALA A 194 -24.70 17.79 -14.99
CA ALA A 194 -23.52 16.99 -15.30
C ALA A 194 -23.37 15.80 -14.35
N GLY A 195 -23.58 16.01 -13.04
CA GLY A 195 -23.61 14.94 -12.04
C GLY A 195 -24.75 13.94 -12.28
N TRP A 196 -25.91 14.41 -12.71
CA TRP A 196 -27.05 13.56 -13.07
C TRP A 196 -26.79 12.75 -14.34
N MET A 197 -26.24 13.36 -15.40
CA MET A 197 -25.85 12.67 -16.63
C MET A 197 -24.70 11.68 -16.41
N LEU A 198 -23.67 12.02 -15.61
CA LEU A 198 -22.61 11.08 -15.22
C LEU A 198 -23.15 9.93 -14.36
N SER A 199 -24.21 10.17 -13.58
CA SER A 199 -24.88 9.10 -12.81
C SER A 199 -25.59 8.11 -13.71
N ASN A 200 -26.14 8.54 -14.85
CA ASN A 200 -26.69 7.63 -15.87
C ASN A 200 -25.58 6.80 -16.55
N LEU A 201 -24.39 7.37 -16.78
CA LEU A 201 -23.25 6.63 -17.34
C LEU A 201 -22.63 5.61 -16.36
N ARG A 202 -22.82 5.77 -15.04
CA ARG A 202 -22.42 4.75 -14.04
C ARG A 202 -23.14 3.41 -14.22
N PHE A 203 -24.29 3.37 -14.91
CA PHE A 203 -25.00 2.13 -15.22
C PHE A 203 -24.38 1.35 -16.39
N MET A 204 -23.41 1.92 -17.12
CA MET A 204 -22.68 1.23 -18.19
C MET A 204 -21.33 0.65 -17.74
N VAL A 205 -20.93 0.83 -16.46
CA VAL A 205 -19.74 0.19 -15.90
C VAL A 205 -20.16 -1.17 -15.31
N PRO A 206 -19.52 -2.29 -15.69
CA PRO A 206 -19.82 -3.60 -15.09
C PRO A 206 -19.80 -3.49 -13.56
N THR A 207 -20.84 -4.00 -12.87
CA THR A 207 -21.02 -3.87 -11.41
C THR A 207 -19.80 -4.29 -10.59
N ARG A 208 -18.94 -5.16 -11.15
CA ARG A 208 -17.69 -5.66 -10.56
C ARG A 208 -16.54 -4.65 -10.56
N GLN A 209 -16.69 -3.49 -11.20
CA GLN A 209 -15.70 -2.40 -11.25
C GLN A 209 -16.15 -1.18 -10.44
N LEU A 210 -17.15 -1.34 -9.57
CA LEU A 210 -17.59 -0.28 -8.68
C LEU A 210 -16.55 -0.01 -7.58
N PRO A 211 -16.42 1.25 -7.13
CA PRO A 211 -15.50 1.60 -6.07
C PRO A 211 -15.87 0.90 -4.76
N VAL A 212 -14.84 0.34 -4.14
CA VAL A 212 -14.93 -0.41 -2.88
C VAL A 212 -14.64 0.51 -1.71
N ARG A 213 -15.25 0.23 -0.55
CA ARG A 213 -14.97 0.99 0.68
C ARG A 213 -13.49 0.84 1.08
N PRO A 214 -12.83 1.92 1.52
CA PRO A 214 -11.43 1.88 1.97
C PRO A 214 -11.15 0.80 3.02
N ASP A 215 -12.08 0.59 3.95
CA ASP A 215 -11.97 -0.44 4.99
C ASP A 215 -11.93 -1.87 4.42
N SER A 216 -12.73 -2.16 3.39
CA SER A 216 -12.72 -3.48 2.73
C SER A 216 -11.41 -3.72 1.98
N ILE A 217 -10.85 -2.68 1.35
CA ILE A 217 -9.52 -2.75 0.70
C ILE A 217 -8.44 -2.98 1.77
N ALA A 218 -8.50 -2.26 2.88
CA ALA A 218 -7.58 -2.44 4.01
C ALA A 218 -7.66 -3.86 4.60
N ALA A 219 -8.88 -4.40 4.76
CA ALA A 219 -9.08 -5.76 5.21
C ALA A 219 -8.46 -6.79 4.26
N LEU A 220 -8.57 -6.58 2.94
CA LEU A 220 -7.93 -7.41 1.92
C LEU A 220 -6.40 -7.32 1.98
N VAL A 221 -5.83 -6.12 2.09
CA VAL A 221 -4.37 -5.92 2.21
C VAL A 221 -3.83 -6.69 3.41
N VAL A 222 -4.44 -6.52 4.59
CA VAL A 222 -3.98 -7.19 5.81
C VAL A 222 -4.16 -8.70 5.72
N ALA A 223 -5.28 -9.19 5.17
CA ALA A 223 -5.52 -10.62 4.99
C ALA A 223 -4.50 -11.24 4.02
N LEU A 224 -4.14 -10.53 2.94
CA LEU A 224 -3.10 -10.96 2.00
C LEU A 224 -1.74 -11.05 2.69
N VAL A 225 -1.32 -10.01 3.41
CA VAL A 225 -0.03 -10.03 4.12
C VAL A 225 0.03 -11.20 5.10
N HIS A 226 -1.00 -11.42 5.91
CA HIS A 226 -1.03 -12.56 6.83
C HIS A 226 -1.06 -13.92 6.13
N ALA A 227 -1.67 -14.02 4.96
CA ALA A 227 -1.71 -15.27 4.20
C ALA A 227 -0.34 -15.56 3.57
N LEU A 228 0.34 -14.53 3.07
CA LEU A 228 1.70 -14.62 2.53
C LEU A 228 2.71 -14.99 3.64
N GLU A 229 2.54 -14.48 4.86
CA GLU A 229 3.40 -14.80 6.02
C GLU A 229 3.41 -16.29 6.36
N LYS A 230 2.29 -16.95 6.07
CA LYS A 230 2.11 -18.37 6.32
C LYS A 230 2.64 -19.25 5.19
N GLN A 231 2.96 -18.68 4.01
CA GLN A 231 3.57 -19.45 2.95
C GLN A 231 5.01 -19.78 3.33
N THR A 232 5.36 -21.05 3.21
CA THR A 232 6.75 -21.49 3.30
C THR A 232 7.52 -20.84 2.13
N PRO A 233 8.75 -20.33 2.37
CA PRO A 233 9.62 -19.94 1.27
C PRO A 233 9.70 -21.09 0.28
N ALA A 234 9.54 -20.82 -1.01
CA ALA A 234 9.68 -21.86 -2.02
C ALA A 234 11.06 -22.51 -1.85
N GLU A 235 11.10 -23.85 -1.80
CA GLU A 235 12.35 -24.59 -1.87
C GLU A 235 12.98 -24.31 -3.24
N GLY A 236 13.98 -23.44 -3.26
CA GLY A 236 14.56 -22.88 -4.48
C GLY A 236 14.90 -21.41 -4.27
N ALA A 237 16.19 -21.12 -4.12
CA ALA A 237 16.70 -19.76 -4.01
C ALA A 237 16.36 -18.96 -5.28
N GLY A 238 15.28 -18.19 -5.25
CA GLY A 238 14.96 -17.23 -6.32
C GLY A 238 13.51 -17.14 -6.80
N ALA A 239 12.56 -17.92 -6.28
CA ALA A 239 11.17 -17.84 -6.74
C ALA A 239 10.45 -16.58 -6.19
N SER A 240 10.65 -15.44 -6.85
CA SER A 240 9.85 -14.23 -6.67
C SER A 240 8.40 -14.51 -7.10
N ARG A 241 7.43 -14.29 -6.19
CA ARG A 241 6.01 -14.44 -6.51
C ARG A 241 5.36 -13.08 -6.66
N THR A 242 4.79 -12.83 -7.84
CA THR A 242 4.03 -11.61 -8.12
C THR A 242 2.54 -11.91 -8.26
N TRP A 243 1.70 -11.10 -7.62
CA TRP A 243 0.26 -11.11 -7.79
C TRP A 243 -0.21 -9.76 -8.33
N VAL A 244 -0.98 -9.79 -9.42
CA VAL A 244 -1.76 -8.63 -9.86
C VAL A 244 -3.21 -8.89 -9.46
N VAL A 245 -3.73 -8.05 -8.58
CA VAL A 245 -5.09 -8.18 -8.04
C VAL A 245 -5.94 -7.06 -8.64
N PRO A 246 -6.68 -7.34 -9.72
CA PRO A 246 -7.47 -6.34 -10.44
C PRO A 246 -8.74 -5.95 -9.67
N ALA A 247 -9.42 -4.88 -10.13
CA ALA A 247 -10.57 -4.30 -9.43
C ALA A 247 -11.68 -5.31 -9.17
N GLU A 248 -11.96 -6.21 -10.12
CA GLU A 248 -12.97 -7.24 -9.99
C GLU A 248 -12.68 -8.23 -8.86
N THR A 249 -11.41 -8.56 -8.65
CA THR A 249 -10.97 -9.42 -7.55
C THR A 249 -11.07 -8.66 -6.23
N VAL A 250 -10.72 -7.37 -6.21
CA VAL A 250 -10.91 -6.51 -5.02
C VAL A 250 -12.39 -6.38 -4.66
N TRP A 251 -13.25 -6.18 -5.67
CA TRP A 251 -14.69 -6.07 -5.49
C TRP A 251 -15.31 -7.38 -5.00
N ALA A 252 -14.84 -8.53 -5.50
CA ALA A 252 -15.26 -9.85 -5.03
C ALA A 252 -14.85 -10.07 -3.56
N ALA A 253 -13.63 -9.70 -3.17
CA ALA A 253 -13.17 -9.79 -1.80
C ALA A 253 -13.96 -8.89 -0.83
N ALA A 254 -14.51 -7.78 -1.34
CA ALA A 254 -15.33 -6.86 -0.55
C ALA A 254 -16.77 -7.34 -0.32
N GLN A 255 -17.20 -8.40 -1.01
CA GLN A 255 -18.52 -9.00 -0.77
C GLN A 255 -18.55 -9.77 0.56
N PRO A 256 -19.74 -9.96 1.17
CA PRO A 256 -19.90 -10.84 2.33
C PRO A 256 -19.28 -12.22 2.06
N GLU A 257 -18.47 -12.73 3.00
CA GLU A 257 -17.71 -13.99 2.91
C GLU A 257 -16.67 -14.09 1.76
N GLY A 258 -16.56 -13.07 0.90
CA GLY A 258 -15.67 -13.08 -0.27
C GLY A 258 -14.20 -13.01 0.11
N LEU A 259 -13.87 -12.24 1.15
CA LEU A 259 -12.49 -11.96 1.57
C LEU A 259 -11.63 -13.22 1.73
N HIS A 260 -12.07 -14.19 2.54
CA HIS A 260 -11.29 -15.40 2.81
C HIS A 260 -11.14 -16.28 1.56
N ARG A 261 -12.21 -16.42 0.77
CA ARG A 261 -12.19 -17.21 -0.47
C ARG A 261 -11.24 -16.60 -1.49
N THR A 262 -11.29 -15.28 -1.68
CA THR A 262 -10.42 -14.58 -2.63
C THR A 262 -8.96 -14.69 -2.22
N VAL A 263 -8.63 -14.49 -0.94
CA VAL A 263 -7.25 -14.64 -0.44
C VAL A 263 -6.75 -16.06 -0.63
N GLN A 264 -7.55 -17.08 -0.30
CA GLN A 264 -7.18 -18.48 -0.53
C GLN A 264 -6.94 -18.79 -2.01
N ALA A 265 -7.83 -18.33 -2.90
CA ALA A 265 -7.69 -18.53 -4.33
C ALA A 265 -6.41 -17.87 -4.88
N LEU A 266 -6.10 -16.64 -4.46
CA LEU A 266 -4.87 -15.93 -4.86
C LEU A 266 -3.59 -16.65 -4.41
N VAL A 267 -3.60 -17.17 -3.18
CA VAL A 267 -2.48 -17.93 -2.62
C VAL A 267 -2.30 -19.28 -3.34
N GLN A 268 -3.38 -20.00 -3.62
CA GLN A 268 -3.35 -21.30 -4.28
C GLN A 268 -2.92 -21.20 -5.75
N PHE A 269 -3.41 -20.21 -6.50
CA PHE A 269 -3.10 -20.04 -7.92
C PHE A 269 -1.60 -19.97 -8.20
N ASN A 270 -0.84 -19.25 -7.37
CA ASN A 270 0.62 -19.11 -7.51
C ASN A 270 1.43 -20.22 -6.80
N SER A 271 0.77 -21.10 -6.05
CA SER A 271 1.43 -22.25 -5.42
C SER A 271 1.45 -23.48 -6.35
N GLY A 272 0.55 -23.56 -7.34
CA GLY A 272 0.44 -24.68 -8.28
C GLY A 272 1.27 -24.57 -9.56
N GLY A 273 2.06 -23.52 -9.73
CA GLY A 273 2.86 -23.29 -10.93
C GLY A 273 4.31 -23.76 -10.78
N CYS A 274 4.56 -25.07 -10.92
CA CYS A 274 5.85 -25.64 -11.34
C CYS A 274 5.81 -27.13 -11.75
N ASP A 275 4.64 -27.75 -11.98
CA ASP A 275 4.54 -29.15 -12.43
C ASP A 275 4.07 -29.31 -13.90
N ALA A 276 4.15 -28.27 -14.72
CA ALA A 276 3.84 -28.38 -16.14
C ALA A 276 4.69 -27.44 -17.01
N ALA A 277 5.87 -27.90 -17.39
CA ALA A 277 6.49 -27.80 -18.73
C ALA A 277 7.95 -28.23 -18.68
#